data_AF-A0A8S2HMZ6-F1
#
_entry.id   AF-A0A8S2HMZ6-F1
#
_cell.length_a   1.000
_cell.length_b   1.000
_cell.length_c   1.000
_cell.angle_alpha   90.00
_cell.angle_beta   90.00
_cell.angle_gamma   90.00
#
_symmetry.space_group_name_H-M   'P 1'
#
loop_
_entity.id
_entity.type
_entity.pdbx_description
1 polymer ?
#
loop_
_entity_poly.entity_id
_entity_poly.type
_entity_poly.pdbx_seq_one_letter_code
_entity_poly.pdbx_strand_id
1 'polypeptide(L)'
;QALIYSSAEEKYDRDRRFLFDLINLGVTAAMTGLAGRNALKIAQIEARMDYFVLVLGECQKQVQVTSATAAFLENGMMKLTEELNGTQGLLNDTIHVLEDTRLNVRHINASVDKLSIKFGDFKQDATETLLYLSVNEILNNKLNLLFIRQQEISKVVQQIFRESNISYNSLFEEQSSLQAITELLYLQHITFVSTNMYNAVNKEVGRLIFTTVVALPNIENDKFSVFQLPCLPSLSLYTND
;
A
#
# COMPACT_ATOMS: atom_id res chain seq x y z
N GLN A 1 -39.31 -109.42 106.34
CA GLN A 1 -38.41 -108.93 105.29
C GLN A 1 -39.24 -108.21 104.22
N ALA A 2 -39.49 -106.90 104.36
CA ALA A 2 -40.20 -106.09 103.34
C ALA A 2 -40.04 -104.57 103.53
N LEU A 3 -38.92 -104.07 104.08
CA LEU A 3 -38.77 -102.63 104.40
C LEU A 3 -37.40 -102.03 104.01
N ILE A 4 -36.79 -102.48 102.89
CA ILE A 4 -35.49 -101.90 102.42
C ILE A 4 -35.55 -101.35 100.99
N TYR A 5 -36.66 -101.45 100.26
CA TYR A 5 -36.70 -101.02 98.84
C TYR A 5 -37.19 -99.58 98.55
N SER A 6 -37.59 -98.79 99.56
CA SER A 6 -38.22 -97.47 99.33
C SER A 6 -37.28 -96.26 99.32
N SER A 7 -36.00 -96.40 99.69
CA SER A 7 -35.07 -95.26 99.91
C SER A 7 -34.11 -94.98 98.74
N ALA A 8 -34.09 -95.83 97.71
CA ALA A 8 -33.16 -95.70 96.57
C ALA A 8 -33.76 -94.93 95.37
N GLU A 9 -35.09 -94.86 95.24
CA GLU A 9 -35.77 -94.22 94.10
C GLU A 9 -35.81 -92.68 94.19
N GLU A 10 -35.95 -92.11 95.40
CA GLU A 10 -36.05 -90.64 95.58
C GLU A 10 -34.73 -89.90 95.32
N LYS A 11 -33.59 -90.54 95.55
CA LYS A 11 -32.26 -89.93 95.35
C LYS A 11 -31.88 -89.87 93.87
N TYR A 12 -32.30 -90.86 93.09
CA TYR A 12 -32.07 -90.92 91.64
C TYR A 12 -32.89 -89.90 90.86
N ASP A 13 -34.09 -89.55 91.32
CA ASP A 13 -34.96 -88.59 90.63
C ASP A 13 -34.48 -87.13 90.81
N ARG A 14 -33.88 -86.78 91.96
CA ARG A 14 -33.29 -85.45 92.18
C ARG A 14 -32.05 -85.18 91.34
N ASP A 15 -31.13 -86.14 91.24
CA ASP A 15 -29.91 -85.97 90.43
C ASP A 15 -30.21 -85.95 88.93
N ARG A 16 -31.22 -86.69 88.47
CA ARG A 16 -31.71 -86.59 87.09
C ARG A 16 -32.33 -85.22 86.80
N ARG A 17 -33.18 -84.70 87.69
CA ARG A 17 -33.77 -83.35 87.52
C ARG A 17 -32.70 -82.26 87.51
N PHE A 18 -31.71 -82.34 88.39
CA PHE A 18 -30.59 -81.39 88.40
C PHE A 18 -29.76 -81.43 87.12
N LEU A 19 -29.46 -82.62 86.59
CA LEU A 19 -28.78 -82.77 85.29
C LEU A 19 -29.61 -82.21 84.12
N PHE A 20 -30.91 -82.49 84.10
CA PHE A 20 -31.82 -81.93 83.09
C PHE A 20 -31.90 -80.40 83.16
N ASP A 21 -31.97 -79.83 84.36
CA ASP A 21 -32.00 -78.38 84.55
C ASP A 21 -30.66 -77.72 84.17
N LEU A 22 -29.53 -78.35 84.45
CA LEU A 22 -28.20 -77.85 84.08
C LEU A 22 -27.97 -77.89 82.56
N ILE A 23 -28.45 -78.95 81.90
CA ILE A 23 -28.41 -79.08 80.44
C ILE A 23 -29.34 -78.04 79.80
N ASN A 24 -30.56 -77.88 80.32
CA ASN A 24 -31.50 -76.87 79.82
C ASN A 24 -30.97 -75.44 80.03
N LEU A 25 -30.31 -75.15 81.16
CA LEU A 25 -29.68 -73.87 81.43
C LEU A 25 -28.48 -73.62 80.50
N GLY A 26 -27.62 -74.62 80.30
CA GLY A 26 -26.48 -74.55 79.39
C GLY A 26 -26.88 -74.36 77.92
N VAL A 27 -27.92 -75.06 77.48
CA VAL A 27 -28.52 -74.92 76.15
C VAL A 27 -29.15 -73.54 75.99
N THR A 28 -29.90 -73.06 76.97
CA THR A 28 -30.53 -71.73 76.94
C THR A 28 -29.48 -70.61 76.92
N ALA A 29 -28.42 -70.72 77.72
CA ALA A 29 -27.31 -69.76 77.74
C ALA A 29 -26.52 -69.77 76.42
N ALA A 30 -26.26 -70.94 75.84
CA ALA A 30 -25.59 -71.07 74.55
C ALA A 30 -26.45 -70.49 73.41
N MET A 31 -27.76 -70.79 73.39
CA MET A 31 -28.69 -70.22 72.40
C MET A 31 -28.81 -68.71 72.54
N THR A 32 -28.84 -68.17 73.76
CA THR A 32 -28.89 -66.72 74.00
C THR A 32 -27.58 -66.05 73.59
N GLY A 33 -26.44 -66.68 73.85
CA GLY A 33 -25.12 -66.20 73.41
C GLY A 33 -24.96 -66.22 71.89
N LEU A 34 -25.49 -67.24 71.22
CA LEU A 34 -25.54 -67.32 69.75
C LEU A 34 -26.52 -66.30 69.16
N ALA A 35 -27.69 -66.11 69.77
CA ALA A 35 -28.68 -65.11 69.36
C ALA A 35 -28.13 -63.68 69.53
N GLY A 36 -27.46 -63.38 70.64
CA GLY A 36 -26.78 -62.09 70.87
C GLY A 36 -25.65 -61.84 69.87
N ARG A 37 -24.87 -62.87 69.53
CA ARG A 37 -23.84 -62.78 68.47
C ARG A 37 -24.44 -62.57 67.07
N ASN A 38 -25.56 -63.21 66.78
CA ASN A 38 -26.27 -63.01 65.52
C ASN A 38 -26.89 -61.61 65.45
N ALA A 39 -27.50 -61.12 66.53
CA ALA A 39 -28.01 -59.76 66.64
C ALA A 39 -26.90 -58.71 66.47
N LEU A 40 -25.71 -58.94 67.06
CA LEU A 40 -24.55 -58.08 66.87
C LEU A 40 -24.08 -58.06 65.41
N LYS A 41 -24.04 -59.22 64.74
CA LYS A 41 -23.71 -59.31 63.31
C LYS A 41 -24.74 -58.62 62.44
N ILE A 42 -26.03 -58.76 62.75
CA ILE A 42 -27.13 -58.09 62.05
C ILE A 42 -26.99 -56.57 62.20
N ALA A 43 -26.77 -56.08 63.42
CA ALA A 43 -26.55 -54.65 63.68
C ALA A 43 -25.31 -54.10 62.95
N GLN A 44 -24.23 -54.89 62.84
CA GLN A 44 -23.05 -54.51 62.04
C GLN A 44 -23.34 -54.47 60.54
N ILE A 45 -24.16 -55.40 60.04
CA ILE A 45 -24.56 -55.42 58.63
C ILE A 45 -25.47 -54.22 58.33
N GLU A 46 -26.45 -53.92 59.19
CA GLU A 46 -27.31 -52.74 59.08
C GLU A 46 -26.49 -51.45 59.07
N ALA A 47 -25.55 -51.29 60.00
CA ALA A 47 -24.67 -50.12 60.03
C ALA A 47 -23.80 -49.98 58.77
N ARG A 48 -23.33 -51.10 58.20
CA ARG A 48 -22.61 -51.10 56.91
C ARG A 48 -23.53 -50.78 55.73
N MET A 49 -24.79 -51.23 55.78
CA MET A 49 -25.81 -50.96 54.78
C MET A 49 -26.15 -49.47 54.76
N ASP A 50 -26.35 -48.85 55.92
CA ASP A 50 -26.63 -47.43 56.06
C ASP A 50 -25.47 -46.57 55.56
N TYR A 51 -24.24 -46.95 55.90
CA TYR A 51 -23.04 -46.31 55.37
C TYR A 51 -22.97 -46.42 53.83
N PHE A 52 -23.28 -47.60 53.28
CA PHE A 52 -23.28 -47.81 51.84
C PHE A 52 -24.35 -46.97 51.12
N VAL A 53 -25.56 -46.86 51.68
CA VAL A 53 -26.63 -46.00 51.17
C VAL A 53 -26.19 -44.53 51.17
N LEU A 54 -25.51 -44.09 52.22
CA LEU A 54 -24.98 -42.72 52.34
C LEU A 54 -23.93 -42.43 51.25
N VAL A 55 -22.95 -43.33 51.08
CA VAL A 55 -21.91 -43.21 50.03
C VAL A 55 -22.52 -43.24 48.63
N LEU A 56 -23.52 -44.09 48.38
CA LEU A 56 -24.26 -44.11 47.11
C LEU A 56 -24.98 -42.78 46.84
N GLY A 57 -25.61 -42.20 47.86
CA GLY A 57 -26.26 -40.91 47.76
C GLY A 57 -25.28 -39.77 47.44
N GLU A 58 -24.09 -39.78 48.04
CA GLU A 58 -23.02 -38.83 47.72
C GLU A 58 -22.46 -39.03 46.30
N CYS A 59 -22.22 -40.28 45.90
CA CYS A 59 -21.78 -40.63 44.56
C CYS A 59 -22.79 -40.16 43.49
N GLN A 60 -24.08 -40.36 43.72
CA GLN A 60 -25.14 -39.89 42.82
C GLN A 60 -25.13 -38.37 42.66
N LYS A 61 -24.97 -37.62 43.75
CA LYS A 61 -24.84 -36.14 43.70
C LYS A 61 -23.62 -35.73 42.90
N GLN A 62 -22.48 -36.41 43.11
CA GLN A 62 -21.25 -36.11 42.41
C GLN A 62 -21.37 -36.37 40.90
N VAL A 63 -22.02 -37.46 40.50
CA VAL A 63 -22.33 -37.75 39.09
C VAL A 63 -23.21 -36.67 38.48
N GLN A 64 -24.23 -36.19 39.19
CA GLN A 64 -25.08 -35.09 38.70
C GLN A 64 -24.29 -33.78 38.52
N VAL A 65 -23.42 -33.43 39.46
CA VAL A 65 -22.55 -32.24 39.34
C VAL A 65 -21.63 -32.39 38.13
N THR A 66 -20.97 -33.54 37.97
CA THR A 66 -20.10 -33.81 36.82
C THR A 66 -20.85 -33.73 35.49
N SER A 67 -22.08 -34.27 35.43
CA SER A 67 -22.94 -34.16 34.25
C SER A 67 -23.30 -32.72 33.94
N ALA A 68 -23.63 -31.91 34.94
CA ALA A 68 -23.94 -30.50 34.76
C ALA A 68 -22.72 -29.69 34.27
N THR A 69 -21.53 -29.98 34.81
CA THR A 69 -20.29 -29.35 34.35
C THR A 69 -19.94 -29.75 32.93
N ALA A 70 -20.18 -31.00 32.53
CA ALA A 70 -19.96 -31.47 31.17
C ALA A 70 -20.89 -30.76 30.18
N ALA A 71 -22.19 -30.66 30.49
CA ALA A 71 -23.15 -29.93 29.67
C ALA A 71 -22.83 -28.43 29.57
N PHE A 72 -22.35 -27.81 30.66
CA PHE A 72 -21.90 -26.42 30.63
C PHE A 72 -20.68 -26.24 29.71
N LEU A 73 -19.70 -27.15 29.79
CA LEU A 73 -18.52 -27.14 28.92
C LEU A 73 -18.91 -27.30 27.45
N GLU A 74 -19.79 -28.24 27.14
CA GLU A 74 -20.29 -28.50 25.79
C GLU A 74 -20.97 -27.25 25.19
N ASN A 75 -21.84 -26.60 25.98
CA ASN A 75 -22.44 -25.33 25.59
C ASN A 75 -21.41 -24.22 25.37
N GLY A 76 -20.39 -24.15 26.21
CA GLY A 76 -19.28 -23.20 26.04
C GLY A 76 -18.50 -23.45 24.75
N MET A 77 -18.22 -24.72 24.43
CA MET A 77 -17.55 -25.11 23.19
C MET A 77 -18.40 -24.81 21.95
N MET A 78 -19.71 -25.04 22.00
CA MET A 78 -20.61 -24.68 20.90
C MET A 78 -20.61 -23.17 20.64
N LYS A 79 -20.75 -22.35 21.68
CA LYS A 79 -20.68 -20.88 21.55
C LYS A 79 -19.34 -20.43 21.00
N LEU A 80 -18.23 -20.98 21.49
CA LEU A 80 -16.91 -20.65 20.98
C LEU A 80 -16.77 -21.02 19.50
N THR A 81 -17.32 -22.16 19.08
CA THR A 81 -17.31 -22.61 17.69
C THR A 81 -18.14 -21.67 16.79
N GLU A 82 -19.28 -21.21 17.28
CA GLU A 82 -20.13 -20.25 16.58
C GLU A 82 -19.42 -18.89 16.41
N GLU A 83 -18.80 -18.37 17.46
CA GLU A 83 -18.01 -17.13 17.43
C GLU A 83 -16.81 -17.24 16.49
N LEU A 84 -16.10 -18.38 16.52
CA LEU A 84 -14.98 -18.64 15.61
C LEU A 84 -15.45 -18.70 14.15
N ASN A 85 -16.59 -19.35 13.88
CA ASN A 85 -17.16 -19.41 12.54
C ASN A 85 -17.60 -18.02 12.05
N GLY A 86 -18.24 -17.22 12.91
CA GLY A 86 -18.60 -15.83 12.62
C GLY A 86 -17.37 -14.96 12.32
N THR A 87 -16.34 -15.08 13.15
CA THR A 87 -15.07 -14.36 12.95
C THR A 87 -14.39 -14.76 11.64
N GLN A 88 -14.40 -16.06 11.30
CA GLN A 88 -13.85 -16.56 10.05
C GLN A 88 -14.60 -16.01 8.82
N GLY A 89 -15.93 -15.91 8.90
CA GLY A 89 -16.76 -15.27 7.88
C GLY A 89 -16.39 -13.80 7.67
N LEU A 90 -16.33 -13.01 8.76
CA LEU A 90 -15.94 -11.61 8.71
C LEU A 90 -14.53 -11.40 8.15
N LEU A 91 -13.57 -12.27 8.52
CA LEU A 91 -12.23 -12.24 7.96
C LEU A 91 -12.23 -12.49 6.45
N ASN A 92 -13.01 -13.47 5.99
CA ASN A 92 -13.12 -13.79 4.57
C ASN A 92 -13.73 -12.62 3.76
N ASP A 93 -14.79 -12.00 4.28
CA ASP A 93 -15.41 -10.82 3.67
C ASP A 93 -14.41 -9.65 3.61
N THR A 94 -13.67 -9.43 4.69
CA THR A 94 -12.63 -8.38 4.75
C THR A 94 -11.53 -8.63 3.72
N ILE A 95 -11.10 -9.88 3.53
CA ILE A 95 -10.11 -10.25 2.50
C ILE A 95 -10.65 -9.92 1.10
N HIS A 96 -11.93 -10.21 0.83
CA HIS A 96 -12.53 -9.90 -0.47
C HIS A 96 -12.56 -8.40 -0.76
N VAL A 97 -12.98 -7.59 0.24
CA VAL A 97 -12.96 -6.13 0.14
C VAL A 97 -11.55 -5.59 -0.09
N LEU A 98 -10.55 -6.17 0.58
CA LEU A 98 -9.15 -5.78 0.44
C LEU A 98 -8.64 -6.05 -0.98
N GLU A 99 -9.00 -7.19 -1.57
CA GLU A 99 -8.59 -7.55 -2.93
C GLU A 99 -9.26 -6.65 -3.98
N ASP A 100 -10.55 -6.34 -3.83
CA ASP A 100 -11.25 -5.40 -4.70
C ASP A 100 -10.63 -4.00 -4.62
N THR A 101 -10.30 -3.55 -3.40
CA THR A 101 -9.61 -2.28 -3.19
C THR A 101 -8.23 -2.27 -3.86
N ARG A 102 -7.49 -3.38 -3.77
CA ARG A 102 -6.18 -3.54 -4.43
C ARG A 102 -6.29 -3.42 -5.95
N LEU A 103 -7.30 -4.05 -6.55
CA LEU A 103 -7.55 -3.96 -7.99
C LEU A 103 -7.91 -2.54 -8.40
N ASN A 104 -8.78 -1.87 -7.64
CA ASN A 104 -9.16 -0.48 -7.90
C ASN A 104 -7.95 0.47 -7.84
N VAL A 105 -7.08 0.31 -6.84
CA VAL A 105 -5.84 1.10 -6.74
C VAL A 105 -4.94 0.89 -7.95
N ARG A 106 -4.80 -0.36 -8.44
CA ARG A 106 -4.04 -0.63 -9.66
C ARG A 106 -4.63 0.07 -10.89
N HIS A 107 -5.95 0.07 -11.05
CA HIS A 107 -6.62 0.77 -12.15
C HIS A 107 -6.44 2.28 -12.08
N ILE A 108 -6.51 2.86 -10.89
CA ILE A 108 -6.27 4.29 -10.68
C ILE A 108 -4.83 4.63 -11.06
N ASN A 109 -3.84 3.88 -10.57
CA ASN A 109 -2.43 4.12 -10.90
C ASN A 109 -2.17 4.04 -12.41
N ALA A 110 -2.71 3.02 -13.09
CA ALA A 110 -2.57 2.91 -14.55
C ALA A 110 -3.24 4.09 -15.29
N SER A 111 -4.32 4.65 -14.75
CA SER A 111 -4.99 5.82 -15.32
C SER A 111 -4.19 7.10 -15.09
N VAL A 112 -3.57 7.25 -13.91
CA VAL A 112 -2.66 8.34 -13.58
C VAL A 112 -1.42 8.32 -14.46
N ASP A 113 -0.82 7.15 -14.71
CA ASP A 113 0.33 7.00 -15.59
C ASP A 113 -0.01 7.42 -17.03
N LYS A 114 -1.16 6.97 -17.55
CA LYS A 114 -1.66 7.38 -18.88
C LYS A 114 -1.92 8.89 -18.95
N LEU A 115 -2.46 9.47 -17.89
CA LEU A 115 -2.70 10.91 -17.83
C LEU A 115 -1.39 11.70 -17.81
N SER A 116 -0.39 11.21 -17.06
CA SER A 116 0.94 11.81 -16.99
C SER A 116 1.62 11.84 -18.36
N ILE A 117 1.57 10.72 -19.10
CA ILE A 117 2.09 10.64 -20.48
C ILE A 117 1.37 11.65 -21.38
N LYS A 118 0.03 11.63 -21.41
CA LYS A 118 -0.76 12.57 -22.23
C LYS A 118 -0.50 14.04 -21.89
N PHE A 119 -0.27 14.35 -20.61
CA PHE A 119 0.06 15.70 -20.18
C PHE A 119 1.45 16.12 -20.65
N GLY A 120 2.41 15.19 -20.66
CA GLY A 120 3.72 15.38 -21.26
C GLY A 120 3.61 15.70 -22.76
N ASP A 121 2.86 14.88 -23.50
CA ASP A 121 2.61 15.07 -24.94
C ASP A 121 1.95 16.43 -25.20
N PHE A 122 0.86 16.74 -24.48
CA PHE A 122 0.17 18.02 -24.61
C PHE A 122 1.09 19.22 -24.34
N LYS A 123 1.93 19.14 -23.30
CA LYS A 123 2.89 20.20 -23.00
C LYS A 123 3.90 20.37 -24.13
N GLN A 124 4.37 19.28 -24.71
CA GLN A 124 5.29 19.32 -25.85
C GLN A 124 4.62 19.95 -27.07
N ASP A 125 3.43 19.47 -27.45
CA ASP A 125 2.64 20.00 -28.58
C ASP A 125 2.32 21.49 -28.42
N ALA A 126 1.92 21.90 -27.22
CA ALA A 126 1.65 23.31 -26.92
C ALA A 126 2.92 24.16 -27.05
N THR A 127 4.07 23.64 -26.59
CA THR A 127 5.35 24.36 -26.70
C THR A 127 5.78 24.49 -28.17
N GLU A 128 5.66 23.43 -28.96
CA GLU A 128 5.97 23.46 -30.39
C GLU A 128 5.05 24.43 -31.16
N THR A 129 3.75 24.40 -30.85
CA THR A 129 2.78 25.31 -31.46
C THR A 129 3.10 26.78 -31.13
N LEU A 130 3.40 27.09 -29.87
CA LEU A 130 3.77 28.44 -29.46
C LEU A 130 5.08 28.90 -30.11
N LEU A 131 6.07 28.01 -30.21
CA LEU A 131 7.33 28.29 -30.89
C LEU A 131 7.10 28.62 -32.37
N TYR A 132 6.29 27.81 -33.06
CA TYR A 132 5.93 28.04 -34.44
C TYR A 132 5.23 29.38 -34.64
N LEU A 133 4.27 29.73 -33.77
CA LEU A 133 3.58 31.03 -33.82
C LEU A 133 4.57 32.19 -33.62
N SER A 134 5.48 32.10 -32.65
CA SER A 134 6.51 33.12 -32.43
C SER A 134 7.43 33.29 -33.64
N VAL A 135 7.90 32.19 -34.25
CA VAL A 135 8.73 32.23 -35.47
C VAL A 135 7.96 32.88 -36.62
N ASN A 136 6.71 32.46 -36.85
CA ASN A 136 5.88 33.00 -37.93
C ASN A 136 5.57 34.48 -37.74
N GLU A 137 5.34 34.95 -36.51
CA GLU A 137 5.17 36.38 -36.24
C GLU A 137 6.46 37.16 -36.50
N ILE A 138 7.63 36.63 -36.12
CA ILE A 138 8.94 37.24 -36.40
C ILE A 138 9.15 37.37 -37.92
N LEU A 139 8.84 36.34 -38.69
CA LEU A 139 8.91 36.38 -40.16
C LEU A 139 7.97 37.43 -40.77
N ASN A 140 6.86 37.74 -40.09
CA ASN A 140 5.92 38.78 -40.47
C ASN A 140 6.27 40.17 -39.89
N ASN A 141 7.53 40.41 -39.53
CA ASN A 141 8.05 41.66 -38.95
C ASN A 141 7.38 42.07 -37.62
N LYS A 142 6.80 41.11 -36.88
CA LYS A 142 6.27 41.33 -35.53
C LYS A 142 7.14 40.61 -34.51
N LEU A 143 7.83 41.38 -33.68
CA LEU A 143 8.70 40.80 -32.66
C LEU A 143 7.86 40.09 -31.59
N ASN A 144 7.93 38.75 -31.56
CA ASN A 144 7.36 37.94 -30.49
C ASN A 144 8.38 36.94 -29.95
N LEU A 145 9.04 37.35 -28.86
CA LEU A 145 9.99 36.51 -28.11
C LEU A 145 9.39 35.92 -26.83
N LEU A 146 8.11 36.19 -26.54
CA LEU A 146 7.49 35.86 -25.25
C LEU A 146 7.44 34.36 -24.97
N PHE A 147 7.38 33.56 -26.03
CA PHE A 147 7.26 32.10 -25.94
C PHE A 147 8.56 31.36 -26.31
N ILE A 148 9.63 32.09 -26.63
CA ILE A 148 10.92 31.51 -26.98
C ILE A 148 11.75 31.39 -25.70
N ARG A 149 12.03 30.16 -25.27
CA ARG A 149 12.95 29.93 -24.15
C ARG A 149 14.38 30.15 -24.60
N GLN A 150 15.26 30.52 -23.66
CA GLN A 150 16.66 30.81 -23.96
C GLN A 150 17.39 29.65 -24.67
N GLN A 151 17.05 28.41 -24.31
CA GLN A 151 17.59 27.19 -24.92
C GLN A 151 17.08 26.93 -26.36
N GLU A 152 16.02 27.61 -26.78
CA GLU A 152 15.36 27.45 -28.09
C GLU A 152 15.75 28.57 -29.08
N ILE A 153 16.43 29.62 -28.60
CA ILE A 153 16.87 30.76 -29.42
C ILE A 153 17.71 30.29 -30.62
N SER A 154 18.65 29.36 -30.42
CA SER A 154 19.50 28.86 -31.51
C SER A 154 18.68 28.19 -32.63
N LYS A 155 17.64 27.43 -32.27
CA LYS A 155 16.75 26.78 -33.23
C LYS A 155 15.88 27.79 -33.98
N VAL A 156 15.33 28.78 -33.26
CA VAL A 156 14.54 29.86 -33.87
C VAL A 156 15.39 30.65 -34.86
N VAL A 157 16.60 31.01 -34.47
CA VAL A 157 17.55 31.74 -35.31
C VAL A 157 17.81 30.94 -36.59
N GLN A 158 18.20 29.67 -36.49
CA GLN A 158 18.41 28.79 -37.66
C GLN A 158 17.17 28.71 -38.57
N GLN A 159 15.98 28.64 -37.99
CA GLN A 159 14.74 28.55 -38.75
C GLN A 159 14.42 29.85 -39.49
N ILE A 160 14.61 31.01 -38.85
CA ILE A 160 14.48 32.32 -39.50
C ILE A 160 15.45 32.42 -40.68
N PHE A 161 16.71 32.02 -40.49
CA PHE A 161 17.69 32.09 -41.57
C PHE A 161 17.33 31.21 -42.77
N ARG A 162 16.82 29.99 -42.53
CA ARG A 162 16.35 29.07 -43.58
C ARG A 162 15.17 29.65 -44.36
N GLU A 163 14.17 30.19 -43.67
CA GLU A 163 12.97 30.77 -44.28
C GLU A 163 13.27 32.11 -44.98
N SER A 164 14.26 32.87 -44.50
CA SER A 164 14.67 34.16 -45.08
C SER A 164 15.60 34.02 -46.29
N ASN A 165 15.92 32.80 -46.72
CA ASN A 165 16.79 32.51 -47.87
C ASN A 165 18.19 33.16 -47.80
N ILE A 166 18.70 33.36 -46.58
CA ILE A 166 20.04 33.90 -46.33
C ILE A 166 21.03 32.74 -46.44
N SER A 167 21.83 32.71 -47.52
CA SER A 167 22.83 31.66 -47.72
C SER A 167 24.05 31.90 -46.83
N TYR A 168 24.40 30.90 -46.03
CA TYR A 168 25.59 30.94 -45.17
C TYR A 168 26.86 30.52 -45.92
N ASN A 169 27.94 31.27 -45.71
CA ASN A 169 29.28 30.71 -45.85
C ASN A 169 29.51 29.76 -44.66
N SER A 170 30.15 28.62 -44.89
CA SER A 170 30.36 27.52 -43.93
C SER A 170 31.15 27.87 -42.66
N LEU A 171 31.52 29.13 -42.44
CA LEU A 171 32.22 29.62 -41.25
C LEU A 171 31.29 29.93 -40.06
N PHE A 172 29.98 29.87 -40.25
CA PHE A 172 28.98 30.25 -39.23
C PHE A 172 28.33 29.09 -38.48
N GLU A 173 28.50 27.84 -38.93
CA GLU A 173 27.91 26.68 -38.23
C GLU A 173 28.54 26.46 -36.83
N GLU A 174 29.74 26.99 -36.59
CA GLU A 174 30.44 26.95 -35.30
C GLU A 174 30.26 28.21 -34.44
N GLN A 175 29.60 29.25 -34.96
CA GLN A 175 29.44 30.51 -34.22
C GLN A 175 28.26 30.44 -33.22
N SER A 176 28.45 31.10 -32.06
CA SER A 176 27.36 31.28 -31.10
C SER A 176 26.22 32.09 -31.73
N SER A 177 24.96 31.77 -31.42
CA SER A 177 23.79 32.47 -31.97
C SER A 177 23.84 33.99 -31.77
N LEU A 178 24.54 34.46 -30.73
CA LEU A 178 24.78 35.87 -30.45
C LEU A 178 25.66 36.53 -31.53
N GLN A 179 26.69 35.81 -31.98
CA GLN A 179 27.63 36.30 -33.00
C GLN A 179 26.95 36.36 -34.38
N ALA A 180 26.16 35.33 -34.73
CA ALA A 180 25.35 35.35 -35.95
C ALA A 180 24.33 36.51 -35.97
N ILE A 181 23.70 36.80 -34.83
CA ILE A 181 22.81 37.98 -34.68
C ILE A 181 23.60 39.28 -34.82
N THR A 182 24.81 39.36 -34.26
CA THR A 182 25.65 40.57 -34.31
C THR A 182 26.13 40.85 -35.73
N GLU A 183 26.50 39.82 -36.49
CA GLU A 183 26.91 39.94 -37.89
C GLU A 183 25.73 40.26 -38.82
N LEU A 184 24.50 39.83 -38.50
CA LEU A 184 23.29 40.31 -39.17
C LEU A 184 23.02 41.81 -38.93
N LEU A 185 23.33 42.31 -37.74
CA LEU A 185 23.19 43.74 -37.42
C LEU A 185 24.23 44.62 -38.14
N TYR A 186 25.31 44.00 -38.65
CA TYR A 186 26.42 44.64 -39.35
C TYR A 186 26.65 43.97 -40.71
N LEU A 187 25.76 44.22 -41.67
CA LEU A 187 25.91 43.68 -43.02
C LEU A 187 26.68 44.66 -43.90
N GLN A 188 27.90 44.30 -44.33
CA GLN A 188 28.67 45.09 -45.29
C GLN A 188 28.72 44.37 -46.63
N HIS A 189 28.01 44.91 -47.62
CA HIS A 189 28.02 44.41 -48.99
C HIS A 189 29.00 45.23 -49.84
N ILE A 190 29.94 44.55 -50.50
CA ILE A 190 30.95 45.17 -51.36
C ILE A 190 30.64 44.78 -52.80
N THR A 191 30.31 45.76 -53.64
CA THR A 191 30.05 45.53 -55.07
C THR A 191 31.03 46.34 -55.90
N PHE A 192 31.70 45.66 -56.84
CA PHE A 192 32.50 46.34 -57.85
C PHE A 192 31.65 46.60 -59.10
N VAL A 193 31.50 47.86 -59.47
CA VAL A 193 30.82 48.29 -60.69
C VAL A 193 31.87 48.68 -61.71
N SER A 194 31.98 47.92 -62.80
CA SER A 194 32.91 48.23 -63.89
C SER A 194 32.47 49.49 -64.65
N THR A 195 33.43 50.24 -65.19
CA THR A 195 33.19 51.41 -66.06
C THR A 195 32.36 51.12 -67.30
N ASN A 196 32.21 49.86 -67.71
CA ASN A 196 31.32 49.50 -68.81
C ASN A 196 29.83 49.76 -68.48
N MET A 197 29.49 49.90 -67.20
CA MET A 197 28.12 50.08 -66.73
C MET A 197 27.74 51.55 -66.42
N TYR A 198 28.68 52.49 -66.55
CA TYR A 198 28.41 53.92 -66.35
C TYR A 198 29.38 54.78 -67.15
N ASN A 199 28.94 55.93 -67.66
CA ASN A 199 29.80 56.81 -68.45
C ASN A 199 30.84 57.51 -67.55
N ALA A 200 32.01 56.87 -67.39
CA ALA A 200 33.13 57.40 -66.64
C ALA A 200 33.76 58.58 -67.40
N VAL A 201 33.95 59.71 -66.70
CA VAL A 201 34.56 60.93 -67.26
C VAL A 201 36.10 60.86 -67.22
N ASN A 202 36.66 59.97 -66.38
CA ASN A 202 38.11 59.81 -66.16
C ASN A 202 38.57 58.36 -66.44
N LYS A 203 39.89 58.13 -66.50
CA LYS A 203 40.51 56.79 -66.56
C LYS A 203 40.35 56.03 -65.23
N GLU A 204 39.13 55.69 -64.85
CA GLU A 204 38.83 54.75 -63.77
C GLU A 204 38.58 53.33 -64.36
N VAL A 205 38.89 52.28 -63.61
CA VAL A 205 38.62 50.87 -64.03
C VAL A 205 37.24 50.40 -63.54
N GLY A 206 36.71 51.07 -62.51
CA GLY A 206 35.39 50.86 -61.94
C GLY A 206 35.30 51.49 -60.56
N ARG A 207 34.10 51.46 -59.97
CA ARG A 207 33.85 51.94 -58.61
C ARG A 207 33.59 50.76 -57.70
N LEU A 208 34.23 50.78 -56.54
CA LEU A 208 33.93 49.85 -55.46
C LEU A 208 32.91 50.53 -54.53
N ILE A 209 31.73 49.94 -54.43
CA ILE A 209 30.64 50.43 -53.58
C ILE A 209 30.62 49.59 -52.32
N PHE A 210 30.82 50.25 -51.18
CA PHE A 210 30.61 49.66 -49.86
C PHE A 210 29.22 50.09 -49.39
N THR A 211 28.30 49.13 -49.28
CA THR A 211 27.00 49.33 -48.65
C THR A 211 27.06 48.71 -47.26
N THR A 212 27.25 49.54 -46.24
CA THR A 212 27.19 49.09 -44.86
C THR A 212 25.79 49.35 -44.33
N VAL A 213 25.08 48.27 -44.00
CA VAL A 213 23.79 48.32 -43.31
C VAL A 213 24.07 48.09 -41.83
N VAL A 214 23.93 49.15 -41.04
CA VAL A 214 24.10 49.10 -39.59
C VAL A 214 22.73 49.29 -38.96
N ALA A 215 22.33 48.35 -38.11
CA ALA A 215 21.17 48.52 -37.27
C ALA A 215 21.49 49.58 -36.19
N LEU A 216 20.86 50.76 -36.25
CA LEU A 216 21.03 51.83 -35.27
C LEU A 216 19.87 51.82 -34.26
N PRO A 217 20.14 51.84 -32.94
CA PRO A 217 19.09 51.85 -31.94
C PRO A 217 18.30 53.16 -32.05
N ASN A 218 17.00 53.07 -32.29
CA ASN A 218 16.11 54.22 -32.24
C ASN A 218 15.92 54.62 -30.76
N ILE A 219 16.29 55.86 -30.41
CA ILE A 219 16.43 56.32 -29.02
C ILE A 219 15.07 56.72 -28.41
N GLU A 220 14.00 56.75 -29.19
CA GLU A 220 12.70 57.15 -28.70
C GLU A 220 11.92 55.97 -28.10
N ASN A 221 12.12 55.77 -26.79
CA ASN A 221 11.26 55.05 -25.83
C ASN A 221 10.91 53.59 -26.14
N ASP A 222 11.71 52.65 -25.63
CA ASP A 222 11.25 51.65 -24.66
C ASP A 222 12.42 50.79 -24.15
N LYS A 223 12.21 49.96 -23.13
CA LYS A 223 13.22 49.09 -22.48
C LYS A 223 13.95 48.09 -23.40
N PHE A 224 13.70 48.12 -24.71
CA PHE A 224 14.46 47.37 -25.72
C PHE A 224 14.66 48.22 -26.97
N SER A 225 15.90 48.22 -27.48
CA SER A 225 16.31 49.00 -28.64
C SER A 225 15.72 48.41 -29.93
N VAL A 226 14.79 49.12 -30.55
CA VAL A 226 14.36 48.84 -31.93
C VAL A 226 15.41 49.41 -32.88
N PHE A 227 16.01 48.56 -33.71
CA PHE A 227 17.01 49.00 -34.66
C PHE A 227 16.36 49.43 -35.97
N GLN A 228 16.51 50.70 -36.31
CA GLN A 228 16.17 51.20 -37.65
C GLN A 228 17.43 51.10 -38.51
N LEU A 229 17.28 50.64 -39.76
CA LEU A 229 18.38 50.44 -40.70
C LEU A 229 18.43 51.65 -41.64
N PRO A 230 19.23 52.69 -41.37
CA PRO A 230 19.47 53.74 -42.35
C PRO A 230 20.42 53.21 -43.44
N CYS A 231 20.04 53.45 -44.69
CA CYS A 231 20.93 53.26 -45.83
C CYS A 231 21.84 54.48 -45.91
N LEU A 232 23.12 54.34 -45.55
CA LEU A 232 24.11 55.42 -45.70
C LEU A 232 24.56 55.53 -47.16
N PRO A 233 24.65 56.74 -47.74
CA PRO A 233 25.12 56.90 -49.12
C PRO A 233 26.63 56.63 -49.24
N SER A 234 26.98 56.02 -50.37
CA SER A 234 28.31 55.49 -50.74
C SER A 234 29.46 56.51 -50.62
N LEU A 235 30.55 56.13 -49.93
CA LEU A 235 31.84 56.82 -50.06
C LEU A 235 32.57 56.33 -51.31
N SER A 236 32.79 57.21 -52.29
CA SER A 236 33.70 56.98 -53.41
C SER A 236 35.12 57.37 -53.00
N LEU A 237 36.02 56.40 -52.89
CA LEU A 237 37.46 56.64 -52.70
C LEU A 237 38.09 57.02 -54.05
N TYR A 238 38.54 58.27 -54.16
CA TYR A 238 39.41 58.70 -55.25
C TYR A 238 40.86 58.31 -54.91
N THR A 239 41.45 57.42 -55.68
CA THR A 239 42.90 57.21 -55.70
C THR A 239 43.50 58.14 -56.75
N ASN A 240 44.25 59.15 -56.33
CA ASN A 240 45.06 59.98 -57.22
C ASN A 240 46.37 59.25 -57.50
N ASP A 241 46.55 58.77 -58.72
CA ASP A 241 47.85 58.59 -59.39
C ASP A 241 47.70 59.00 -60.87
#